data_AF-A0A383D0A8-F1
#
_entry.id   AF-A0A383D0A8-F1
#
_cell.length_a   1.000
_cell.length_b   1.000
_cell.length_c   1.000
_cell.angle_alpha   90.00
_cell.angle_beta   90.00
_cell.angle_gamma   90.00
#
_symmetry.space_group_name_H-M   'P 1'
#
loop_
_entity.id
_entity.type
_entity.pdbx_description
1 polymer ?
#
loop_
_entity_poly.entity_id
_entity_poly.type
_entity_poly.pdbx_seq_one_letter_code
_entity_poly.pdbx_strand_id
1 'polypeptide(L)'
;MSDWGVKTRAAAIAALLMLSLGPSVALSQSVDDSMLRALLASHGQTPLESPPLVINAKYILGQALFFDPVLSGAREVACATCHLPIRGTSNAQPLAVGVDGQQLGERRLSGGRGNETPRNSPDL
;
A
#
# COMPACT_ATOMS: atom_id res chain seq x y z
N MET A 1 52.69 -15.95 33.72
CA MET A 1 52.63 -16.04 32.24
C MET A 1 51.42 -16.87 31.76
N SER A 2 50.22 -16.72 32.36
CA SER A 2 49.07 -17.60 32.12
C SER A 2 47.75 -16.88 31.78
N ASP A 3 47.79 -15.56 31.58
CA ASP A 3 46.58 -14.75 31.32
C ASP A 3 46.30 -14.47 29.84
N TRP A 4 47.26 -14.73 28.95
CA TRP A 4 47.13 -14.42 27.53
C TRP A 4 46.21 -15.39 26.78
N GLY A 5 46.23 -16.68 27.12
CA GLY A 5 45.43 -17.71 26.45
C GLY A 5 43.92 -17.65 26.76
N VAL A 6 43.53 -17.11 27.92
CA VAL A 6 42.12 -16.95 28.30
C VAL A 6 41.51 -15.73 27.59
N LYS A 7 42.27 -14.63 27.51
CA LYS A 7 41.83 -13.39 26.85
C LYS A 7 41.64 -13.57 25.34
N THR A 8 42.50 -14.35 24.69
CA THR A 8 42.37 -14.65 23.25
C THR A 8 41.19 -15.55 22.93
N ARG A 9 40.91 -16.55 23.78
CA ARG A 9 39.74 -17.44 23.62
C ARG A 9 38.42 -16.71 23.88
N ALA A 10 38.38 -15.84 24.89
CA ALA A 10 37.21 -15.01 25.16
C ALA A 10 36.92 -14.03 24.01
N ALA A 11 37.95 -13.40 23.43
CA ALA A 11 37.81 -12.52 22.27
C ALA A 11 37.31 -13.27 21.02
N ALA A 12 37.83 -14.48 20.77
CA ALA A 12 37.38 -15.31 19.64
C ALA A 12 35.92 -15.77 19.80
N ILE A 13 35.49 -16.13 21.01
CA ILE A 13 34.09 -16.51 21.30
C ILE A 13 33.16 -15.31 21.15
N ALA A 14 33.55 -14.13 21.65
CA ALA A 14 32.78 -12.90 21.49
C ALA A 14 32.64 -12.50 20.01
N ALA A 15 33.70 -12.62 19.22
CA ALA A 15 33.66 -12.37 17.78
C ALA A 15 32.75 -13.37 17.04
N LEU A 16 32.77 -14.65 17.42
CA LEU A 16 31.88 -15.67 16.84
C LEU A 16 30.40 -15.43 17.19
N LEU A 17 30.11 -15.04 18.43
CA LEU A 17 28.76 -14.70 18.89
C LEU A 17 28.23 -13.43 18.22
N MET A 18 29.07 -12.42 17.99
CA MET A 18 28.68 -11.21 17.27
C MET A 18 28.40 -11.48 15.78
N LEU A 19 29.04 -12.50 15.20
CA LEU A 19 28.79 -12.91 13.81
C LEU A 19 27.50 -13.73 13.66
N SER A 20 27.05 -14.43 14.70
CA SER A 20 25.79 -15.21 14.69
C SER A 20 24.55 -14.41 15.12
N LEU A 21 24.72 -13.21 15.70
CA LEU A 21 23.64 -12.27 16.06
C LEU A 21 23.54 -11.07 15.10
N GLY A 22 24.14 -11.15 13.92
CA GLY A 22 23.92 -10.14 12.87
C GLY A 22 22.42 -9.98 12.61
N PRO A 23 21.90 -8.75 12.48
CA PRO A 23 20.49 -8.55 12.17
C PRO A 23 20.18 -9.35 10.90
N SER A 24 19.17 -10.22 10.98
CA SER A 24 18.56 -10.80 9.79
C SER A 24 17.92 -9.65 9.02
N VAL A 25 18.73 -8.97 8.21
CA VAL A 25 18.23 -8.13 7.13
C VAL A 25 17.60 -9.12 6.18
N ALA A 26 16.29 -9.35 6.33
CA ALA A 26 15.51 -10.01 5.32
C ALA A 26 15.75 -9.22 4.04
N LEU A 27 16.46 -9.81 3.09
CA LEU A 27 16.55 -9.30 1.74
C LEU A 27 15.12 -9.22 1.23
N SER A 28 14.54 -8.02 1.25
CA SER A 28 13.33 -7.73 0.51
C SER A 28 13.70 -8.02 -0.94
N GLN A 29 13.27 -9.16 -1.46
CA GLN A 29 13.47 -9.51 -2.84
C GLN A 29 12.87 -8.36 -3.65
N SER A 30 13.70 -7.68 -4.45
CA SER A 30 13.20 -6.75 -5.44
C SER A 30 12.22 -7.55 -6.30
N VAL A 31 10.94 -7.15 -6.28
CA VAL A 31 9.91 -7.77 -7.08
C VAL A 31 10.27 -7.50 -8.54
N ASP A 32 10.89 -8.49 -9.18
CA ASP A 32 11.10 -8.47 -10.62
C ASP A 32 9.82 -9.00 -11.28
N ASP A 33 9.01 -8.09 -11.82
CA ASP A 33 7.78 -8.42 -12.54
C ASP A 33 8.04 -9.18 -13.86
N SER A 34 9.29 -9.41 -14.27
CA SER A 34 9.63 -10.13 -15.50
C SER A 34 8.98 -11.52 -15.57
N MET A 35 9.01 -12.28 -14.47
CA MET A 35 8.40 -13.60 -14.39
C MET A 35 6.87 -13.53 -14.49
N LEU A 36 6.25 -12.53 -13.85
CA LEU A 36 4.81 -12.31 -13.95
C LEU A 36 4.41 -11.97 -15.38
N ARG A 37 5.15 -11.09 -16.05
CA ARG A 37 4.90 -10.74 -17.46
C ARG A 37 5.05 -11.96 -18.38
N ALA A 38 6.06 -12.79 -18.18
CA ALA A 38 6.25 -14.02 -18.94
C ALA A 38 5.07 -15.00 -18.75
N LEU A 39 4.59 -15.15 -17.52
CA LEU A 39 3.42 -15.98 -17.21
C LEU A 39 2.13 -15.43 -17.83
N LEU A 40 1.91 -14.11 -17.77
CA LEU A 40 0.75 -13.48 -18.42
C LEU A 40 0.79 -13.71 -19.93
N ALA A 41 1.94 -13.47 -20.57
CA ALA A 41 2.13 -13.69 -21.99
C ALA A 41 1.94 -15.18 -22.38
N SER A 42 2.44 -16.12 -21.58
CA SER A 42 2.28 -17.56 -21.85
C SER A 42 0.83 -18.02 -21.80
N HIS A 43 -0.04 -17.29 -21.08
CA HIS A 43 -1.48 -17.54 -21.01
C HIS A 43 -2.29 -16.64 -21.96
N GLY A 44 -1.62 -15.92 -22.87
CA GLY A 44 -2.28 -15.02 -23.82
C GLY A 44 -2.96 -13.82 -23.17
N GLN A 45 -2.59 -13.47 -21.93
CA GLN A 45 -3.12 -12.29 -21.26
C GLN A 45 -2.42 -11.04 -21.77
N THR A 46 -3.19 -10.14 -22.36
CA THR A 46 -2.72 -8.83 -22.79
C THR A 46 -3.37 -7.74 -21.94
N PRO A 47 -2.76 -6.54 -21.85
CA PRO A 47 -3.43 -5.39 -21.24
C PRO A 47 -4.80 -5.14 -21.88
N LEU A 48 -5.75 -4.70 -21.07
CA LEU A 48 -7.05 -4.26 -21.57
C LEU A 48 -6.88 -2.97 -22.38
N GLU A 49 -7.55 -2.90 -23.51
CA GLU A 49 -7.64 -1.67 -24.30
C GLU A 49 -8.35 -0.60 -23.46
N SER A 50 -7.75 0.59 -23.34
CA SER A 50 -8.41 1.69 -22.65
C SER A 50 -9.52 2.25 -23.53
N PRO A 51 -10.75 2.42 -23.01
CA PRO A 51 -11.83 3.02 -23.78
C PRO A 51 -11.49 4.47 -24.16
N PRO A 52 -11.96 4.97 -25.31
CA PRO A 52 -11.74 6.36 -25.70
C PRO A 52 -12.38 7.31 -24.68
N LEU A 53 -11.72 8.43 -24.40
CA LEU A 53 -12.26 9.46 -23.54
C LEU A 53 -13.44 10.16 -24.22
N VAL A 54 -14.64 10.05 -23.64
CA VAL A 54 -15.85 10.72 -24.13
C VAL A 54 -16.31 11.75 -23.12
N ILE A 55 -16.21 13.03 -23.49
CA ILE A 55 -16.70 14.16 -22.68
C ILE A 55 -18.11 14.52 -23.14
N ASN A 56 -19.11 14.16 -22.32
CA ASN A 56 -20.52 14.49 -22.55
C ASN A 56 -21.20 14.85 -21.23
N ALA A 57 -22.49 15.18 -21.27
CA ALA A 57 -23.24 15.55 -20.06
C ALA A 57 -23.18 14.48 -18.95
N LYS A 58 -23.13 13.20 -19.31
CA LYS A 58 -22.99 12.09 -18.34
C LYS A 58 -21.60 12.07 -17.69
N TYR A 59 -20.54 12.33 -18.46
CA TYR A 59 -19.18 12.48 -17.92
C TYR A 59 -19.11 13.62 -16.91
N ILE A 60 -19.63 14.80 -17.26
CA ILE A 60 -19.60 15.99 -16.40
C ILE A 60 -20.38 15.75 -15.10
N LEU A 61 -21.58 15.14 -15.19
CA LEU A 61 -22.35 14.76 -14.01
C LEU A 61 -21.61 13.75 -13.13
N GLY A 62 -21.02 12.71 -13.75
CA GLY A 62 -20.24 11.71 -13.03
C GLY A 62 -19.04 12.30 -12.31
N GLN A 63 -18.31 13.21 -12.97
CA GLN A 63 -17.19 13.93 -12.37
C GLN A 63 -17.65 14.76 -11.17
N ALA A 64 -18.76 15.49 -11.27
CA ALA A 64 -19.28 16.26 -10.14
C ALA A 64 -19.63 15.35 -8.95
N LEU A 65 -20.36 14.26 -9.20
CA LEU A 65 -20.76 13.30 -8.17
C LEU A 65 -19.57 12.58 -7.52
N PHE A 66 -18.48 12.36 -8.25
CA PHE A 66 -17.28 11.70 -7.73
C PHE A 66 -16.67 12.45 -6.54
N PHE A 67 -16.75 13.79 -6.55
CA PHE A 67 -16.23 14.66 -5.50
C PHE A 67 -17.29 15.13 -4.51
N ASP A 68 -18.56 14.77 -4.71
CA ASP A 68 -19.67 15.23 -3.89
C ASP A 68 -20.06 14.16 -2.84
N PRO A 69 -20.04 14.48 -1.53
CA PRO A 69 -20.44 13.54 -0.50
C PRO A 69 -21.96 13.30 -0.44
N VAL A 70 -22.77 14.00 -1.26
CA VAL A 70 -24.26 13.89 -1.28
C VAL A 70 -24.76 12.46 -1.44
N LEU A 71 -23.97 11.58 -2.05
CA LEU A 71 -24.29 10.17 -2.24
C LEU A 71 -24.05 9.29 -1.01
N SER A 72 -23.35 9.79 0.02
CA SER A 72 -23.20 9.09 1.29
C SER A 72 -24.32 9.42 2.27
N GLY A 73 -24.75 8.45 3.08
CA GLY A 73 -25.87 8.64 4.01
C GLY A 73 -25.64 9.79 5.00
N ALA A 74 -24.45 9.86 5.61
CA ALA A 74 -24.07 10.94 6.52
C ALA A 74 -23.58 12.22 5.81
N ARG A 75 -23.41 12.20 4.48
CA ARG A 75 -22.86 13.31 3.68
C ARG A 75 -21.45 13.74 4.07
N GLU A 76 -20.62 12.79 4.47
CA GLU A 76 -19.21 13.02 4.88
C GLU A 76 -18.18 12.44 3.92
N VAL A 77 -18.59 11.47 3.09
CA VAL A 77 -17.67 10.67 2.25
C VAL A 77 -18.12 10.77 0.79
N ALA A 78 -17.21 11.12 -0.09
CA ALA A 78 -17.37 11.05 -1.53
C ALA A 78 -16.56 9.87 -2.10
N CYS A 79 -16.72 9.54 -3.38
CA CYS A 79 -15.84 8.57 -4.04
C CYS A 79 -14.37 8.99 -3.91
N ALA A 80 -14.09 10.29 -4.09
CA ALA A 80 -12.78 10.90 -3.97
C ALA A 80 -12.18 10.85 -2.56
N THR A 81 -12.94 10.50 -1.52
CA THR A 81 -12.40 10.33 -0.15
C THR A 81 -11.45 9.14 -0.06
N CYS A 82 -11.79 8.04 -0.75
CA CYS A 82 -10.97 6.83 -0.82
C CYS A 82 -10.20 6.74 -2.15
N HIS A 83 -10.73 7.29 -3.24
CA HIS A 83 -10.07 7.26 -4.55
C HIS A 83 -9.40 8.60 -4.88
N LEU A 84 -8.24 8.88 -4.26
CA LEU A 84 -7.59 10.20 -4.33
C LEU A 84 -6.84 10.38 -5.66
N PRO A 85 -7.15 11.39 -6.49
CA PRO A 85 -6.46 11.59 -7.77
C PRO A 85 -4.94 11.73 -7.65
N ILE A 86 -4.47 12.41 -6.59
CA ILE A 86 -3.03 12.61 -6.33
C ILE A 86 -2.29 11.34 -5.90
N ARG A 87 -3.01 10.24 -5.62
CA ARG A 87 -2.46 8.93 -5.25
C ARG A 87 -2.82 7.87 -6.27
N GLY A 88 -2.92 8.26 -7.55
CA GLY A 88 -3.32 7.35 -8.62
C GLY A 88 -4.70 6.75 -8.36
N THR A 89 -5.62 7.52 -7.76
CA THR A 89 -6.98 7.10 -7.38
C THR A 89 -7.06 6.01 -6.32
N SER A 90 -6.02 5.82 -5.50
CA SER A 90 -6.04 5.01 -4.28
C SER A 90 -6.09 5.88 -3.00
N ASN A 91 -6.24 5.25 -1.83
CA ASN A 91 -6.33 5.91 -0.51
C ASN A 91 -4.99 5.96 0.25
N ALA A 92 -3.93 5.35 -0.30
CA ALA A 92 -2.62 5.20 0.33
C ALA A 92 -2.65 4.53 1.73
N GLN A 93 -3.64 3.66 1.97
CA GLN A 93 -3.75 2.85 3.19
C GLN A 93 -4.13 1.41 2.84
N PRO A 94 -3.76 0.41 3.66
CA PRO A 94 -4.17 -0.98 3.41
C PRO A 94 -5.69 -1.17 3.38
N LEU A 95 -6.42 -0.44 4.23
CA LEU A 95 -7.89 -0.45 4.32
C LEU A 95 -8.38 1.00 4.32
N ALA A 96 -9.52 1.26 3.69
CA ALA A 96 -10.06 2.60 3.60
C ALA A 96 -10.95 2.91 4.80
N VAL A 97 -10.87 4.14 5.31
CA VAL A 97 -11.71 4.60 6.41
C VAL A 97 -12.96 5.30 5.84
N GLY A 98 -14.14 4.80 6.22
CA GLY A 98 -15.46 5.30 5.81
C GLY A 98 -15.86 6.60 6.50
N VAL A 99 -17.11 6.70 6.98
CA VAL A 99 -17.66 7.87 7.69
C VAL A 99 -16.87 8.16 8.98
N ASP A 100 -17.10 9.28 9.66
CA ASP A 100 -16.38 9.66 10.89
C ASP A 100 -14.84 9.79 10.76
N GLY A 101 -14.30 9.56 9.56
CA GLY A 101 -12.87 9.60 9.30
C GLY A 101 -12.39 11.04 9.16
N GLN A 102 -11.28 11.36 9.80
CA GLN A 102 -10.66 12.68 9.74
C GLN A 102 -9.45 12.67 8.82
N GLN A 103 -9.23 13.76 8.05
CA GLN A 103 -8.16 13.91 7.06
C GLN A 103 -8.34 12.98 5.82
N LEU A 104 -7.36 12.94 4.92
CA LEU A 104 -7.34 12.15 3.68
C LEU A 104 -6.01 11.40 3.54
N GLY A 105 -5.98 10.42 2.63
CA GLY A 105 -4.76 9.69 2.27
C GLY A 105 -4.19 8.92 3.45
N GLU A 106 -2.87 8.84 3.54
CA GLU A 106 -2.13 8.17 4.63
C GLU A 106 -2.49 8.71 6.03
N ARG A 107 -3.02 9.94 6.08
CA ARG A 107 -3.37 10.65 7.30
C ARG A 107 -4.82 10.44 7.74
N ARG A 108 -5.64 9.74 6.94
CA ARG A 108 -7.04 9.50 7.28
C ARG A 108 -7.15 8.55 8.47
N LEU A 109 -7.70 9.02 9.59
CA LEU A 109 -7.85 8.22 10.82
C LEU A 109 -9.32 7.92 11.07
N SER A 110 -9.63 6.69 11.47
CA SER A 110 -10.98 6.31 11.91
C SER A 110 -11.36 7.05 13.18
N GLY A 111 -12.56 7.65 13.22
CA GLY A 111 -13.14 8.26 14.42
C GLY A 111 -13.52 7.24 15.52
N GLY A 112 -13.34 5.94 15.27
CA GLY A 112 -13.60 4.82 16.16
C GLY A 112 -13.21 3.49 15.49
N ARG A 113 -13.17 2.38 16.23
CA ARG A 113 -12.88 1.05 15.65
C ARG A 113 -14.07 0.59 14.79
N GLY A 114 -13.81 0.02 13.62
CA GLY A 114 -14.83 -0.67 12.81
C GLY A 114 -15.43 0.15 11.66
N ASN A 115 -14.78 1.26 11.29
CA ASN A 115 -15.18 2.07 10.13
C ASN A 115 -14.25 1.86 8.93
N GLU A 116 -13.33 0.90 9.02
CA GLU A 116 -12.50 0.47 7.93
C GLU A 116 -13.27 -0.47 6.99
N THR A 117 -13.11 -0.29 5.68
CA THR A 117 -13.57 -1.26 4.69
C THR A 117 -12.83 -2.58 4.91
N PRO A 118 -13.46 -3.74 4.68
CA PRO A 118 -12.80 -5.04 4.86
C PRO A 118 -11.75 -5.35 3.78
N ARG A 119 -11.54 -4.42 2.84
CA ARG A 119 -10.65 -4.56 1.68
C ARG A 119 -10.02 -3.21 1.33
N ASN A 120 -8.93 -3.28 0.57
CA ASN A 120 -8.25 -2.10 0.03
C ASN A 120 -9.15 -1.33 -0.96
N SER A 121 -8.85 -0.03 -1.13
CA SER A 121 -9.33 0.83 -2.21
C SER A 121 -8.25 0.92 -3.29
N PRO A 122 -8.29 0.06 -4.34
CA PRO A 122 -7.32 0.13 -5.43
C PRO A 122 -7.52 1.40 -6.26
N ASP A 123 -6.61 1.61 -7.20
CA ASP A 123 -6.78 2.53 -8.31
C ASP A 123 -8.02 2.17 -9.17
N LEU A 124 -8.56 3.18 -9.86
CA LEU A 124 -9.73 3.13 -10.75
C LEU A 124 -9.33 2.95 -12.22
#